data_AF-A0A357IUK1-F1
#
_entry.id   AF-A0A357IUK1-F1
#
_cell.length_a   1.000
_cell.length_b   1.000
_cell.length_c   1.000
_cell.angle_alpha   90.00
_cell.angle_beta   90.00
_cell.angle_gamma   90.00
#
_symmetry.space_group_name_H-M   'P 1'
#
loop_
_entity.id
_entity.type
_entity.pdbx_description
1 polymer ?
#
loop_
_entity_poly.entity_id
_entity_poly.type
_entity_poly.pdbx_seq_one_letter_code
_entity_poly.pdbx_strand_id
1 'polypeptide(L)'
;MRSLEGTWLDFMETKNRTRKYWQSLEQRNAPPVENYKEPEFGMSKNEMVAELKKKPVSRKNFLKFMGAGAVLVQAACRRPTEQIVPAVIRPPEDIPGEANYYSTVAPDGTGLVVRTMNARPNKISGNPEHPLTRGGVSSYDVASIMDLYDPDRIRKPARLNNGKKKRASRDAIISEIQAEIKKGDYVLLTGPIDSPTSRKLIRDFLGANPGGKHVEFRADPT
;
A
#
# COMPACT_ATOMS: atom_id res chain seq x y z
N MET A 1 81.27 5.90 22.50
CA MET A 1 81.25 7.36 22.82
C MET A 1 81.03 8.09 21.50
N ARG A 2 79.96 8.81 21.19
CA ARG A 2 78.90 9.49 21.95
C ARG A 2 77.54 9.19 21.31
N SER A 3 76.56 8.85 22.15
CA SER A 3 75.15 9.21 21.93
C SER A 3 75.02 10.70 22.20
N LEU A 4 74.25 11.44 21.39
CA LEU A 4 73.34 12.49 21.86
C LEU A 4 72.26 12.76 20.79
N GLU A 5 71.06 12.31 21.11
CA GLU A 5 69.79 13.05 21.01
C GLU A 5 69.38 13.61 19.64
N GLY A 6 68.52 12.85 18.97
CA GLY A 6 67.77 13.27 17.79
C GLY A 6 66.35 12.72 17.81
N THR A 7 65.50 13.39 18.59
CA THR A 7 64.10 13.71 18.26
C THR A 7 63.15 12.57 17.85
N TRP A 8 62.49 12.00 18.87
CA TRP A 8 61.25 11.24 18.81
C TRP A 8 60.00 12.05 18.36
N LEU A 9 60.20 13.18 17.69
CA LEU A 9 59.14 14.07 17.21
C LEU A 9 58.94 14.04 15.69
N ASP A 10 59.80 13.33 14.93
CA ASP A 10 59.67 13.24 13.46
C ASP A 10 58.82 12.02 13.00
N PHE A 11 58.34 11.20 13.96
CA PHE A 11 57.57 9.99 13.67
C PHE A 11 56.04 10.22 13.58
N MET A 12 55.56 11.44 13.80
CA MET A 12 54.12 11.75 13.90
C MET A 12 53.66 12.84 12.92
N GLU A 13 54.27 12.96 11.74
CA GLU A 13 53.71 13.76 10.64
C GLU A 13 53.76 13.00 9.31
N THR A 14 52.92 11.96 9.19
CA THR A 14 52.64 11.33 7.90
C THR A 14 51.76 12.26 7.05
N LYS A 15 52.40 13.27 6.46
CA LYS A 15 51.81 14.12 5.43
C LYS A 15 51.35 13.21 4.29
N ASN A 16 50.04 13.05 4.16
CA ASN A 16 49.39 12.18 3.19
C ASN A 16 49.68 12.69 1.75
N ARG A 17 50.85 12.34 1.19
CA ARG A 17 51.24 12.69 -0.17
C ARG A 17 50.45 11.82 -1.14
N THR A 18 49.26 12.28 -1.51
CA THR A 18 48.50 11.72 -2.62
C THR A 18 49.35 11.80 -3.89
N ARG A 19 49.83 10.66 -4.40
CA ARG A 19 50.55 10.60 -5.67
C ARG A 19 49.58 10.98 -6.79
N LYS A 20 49.89 12.05 -7.53
CA LYS A 20 49.08 12.50 -8.65
C LYS A 20 49.49 11.71 -9.89
N TYR A 21 48.61 10.84 -10.36
CA TYR A 21 48.84 10.05 -11.57
C TYR A 21 48.30 10.83 -12.77
N TRP A 22 49.11 10.94 -13.82
CA TRP A 22 48.72 11.54 -15.09
C TRP A 22 47.75 10.60 -15.82
N GLN A 23 46.64 11.13 -16.33
CA GLN A 23 45.64 10.33 -17.04
C GLN A 23 45.91 10.24 -18.54
N SER A 24 46.75 11.13 -19.09
CA SER A 24 47.22 11.06 -20.49
C SER A 24 48.65 11.57 -20.65
N LEU A 25 49.30 11.22 -21.77
CA LEU A 25 50.67 11.64 -22.08
C LEU A 25 50.78 13.15 -22.30
N GLU A 26 49.73 13.76 -22.87
CA GLU A 26 49.63 15.21 -23.08
C GLU A 26 49.60 15.98 -21.75
N GLN A 27 48.94 15.41 -20.73
CA GLN A 27 48.84 16.03 -19.42
C GLN A 27 50.20 16.16 -18.72
N ARG A 28 51.14 15.23 -18.98
CA ARG A 28 52.51 15.27 -18.43
C ARG A 28 53.36 16.38 -19.03
N ASN A 29 53.11 16.75 -20.28
CA ASN A 29 53.95 17.68 -21.04
C ASN A 29 53.36 19.10 -21.14
N ALA A 30 52.15 19.33 -20.62
CA ALA A 30 51.54 20.65 -20.62
C ALA A 30 52.22 21.60 -19.61
N PRO A 31 52.45 22.88 -19.95
CA PRO A 31 52.89 23.88 -18.96
C PRO A 31 51.85 23.98 -17.82
N PRO A 32 52.21 24.44 -16.62
CA PRO A 32 51.29 24.50 -15.49
C PRO A 32 50.21 25.55 -15.76
N VAL A 33 49.11 25.13 -16.38
CA VAL A 33 47.92 25.94 -16.58
C VAL A 33 47.15 25.93 -15.25
N GLU A 34 47.40 26.94 -14.43
CA GLU A 34 46.49 27.32 -13.36
C GLU A 34 45.16 27.74 -14.01
N ASN A 35 44.09 27.03 -13.66
CA ASN A 35 42.66 27.33 -13.89
C ASN A 35 41.93 26.43 -14.90
N TYR A 36 41.64 25.20 -14.47
CA TYR A 36 40.42 24.47 -14.86
C TYR A 36 39.45 24.40 -13.68
N LYS A 37 39.12 25.55 -13.09
CA LYS A 37 38.09 25.68 -12.04
C LYS A 37 36.77 26.21 -12.56
N GLU A 38 36.63 26.38 -13.87
CA GLU A 38 35.34 26.71 -14.47
C GLU A 38 34.67 25.43 -14.97
N PRO A 39 33.46 25.11 -14.49
CA PRO A 39 32.73 23.96 -14.99
C PRO A 39 32.36 24.19 -16.46
N GLU A 40 32.87 23.33 -17.34
CA GLU A 40 32.66 23.31 -18.80
C GLU A 40 31.15 23.19 -19.19
N PHE A 41 30.29 22.78 -18.25
CA PHE A 41 28.85 22.75 -18.44
C PHE A 41 28.13 23.29 -17.20
N GLY A 42 27.50 24.46 -17.35
CA GLY A 42 26.34 24.91 -16.57
C GLY A 42 26.51 25.05 -15.06
N MET A 43 26.25 26.25 -14.56
CA MET A 43 26.19 26.59 -13.13
C MET A 43 25.33 25.58 -12.34
N SER A 44 25.86 25.01 -11.26
CA SER A 44 25.11 24.09 -10.39
C SER A 44 23.88 24.78 -9.79
N LYS A 45 22.80 24.05 -9.53
CA LYS A 45 21.57 24.56 -8.89
C LYS A 45 21.86 25.37 -7.62
N ASN A 46 22.89 24.98 -6.86
CA ASN A 46 23.30 25.64 -5.63
C ASN A 46 24.08 26.94 -5.89
N GLU A 47 24.84 27.00 -6.99
CA GLU A 47 25.58 28.18 -7.43
C GLU A 47 24.64 29.23 -8.03
N MET A 48 23.61 28.80 -8.74
CA MET A 48 22.58 29.69 -9.32
C MET A 48 21.78 30.43 -8.24
N VAL A 49 21.45 29.73 -7.14
CA VAL A 49 20.80 30.33 -5.95
C VAL A 49 21.76 31.22 -5.16
N ALA A 50 23.06 30.90 -5.14
CA ALA A 50 24.08 31.73 -4.50
C ALA A 50 24.37 33.03 -5.26
N GLU A 51 24.35 33.01 -6.60
CA GLU A 51 24.45 34.23 -7.43
C GLU A 51 23.23 35.16 -7.27
N LEU A 52 22.02 34.60 -7.13
CA LEU A 52 20.77 35.35 -6.92
C LEU A 52 20.78 36.18 -5.62
N LYS A 53 21.43 35.67 -4.57
CA LYS A 53 21.55 36.41 -3.29
C LYS A 53 22.59 37.52 -3.34
N LYS A 54 23.53 37.49 -4.30
CA LYS A 54 24.70 38.37 -4.32
C LYS A 54 24.65 39.49 -5.36
N LYS A 55 23.82 39.40 -6.41
CA LYS A 55 23.77 40.39 -7.49
C LYS A 55 22.35 40.93 -7.74
N PRO A 56 22.17 42.24 -8.02
CA PRO A 56 20.89 42.78 -8.47
C PRO A 56 20.47 42.14 -9.81
N VAL A 57 19.17 41.93 -10.00
CA VAL A 57 18.62 41.22 -11.17
C VAL A 57 18.90 42.00 -12.46
N SER A 58 19.94 41.59 -13.20
CA SER A 58 20.22 42.08 -14.54
C SER A 58 19.26 41.45 -15.56
N ARG A 59 18.89 42.20 -16.63
CA ARG A 59 18.01 41.74 -17.73
C ARG A 59 18.48 40.39 -18.31
N LYS A 60 19.79 40.17 -18.45
CA LYS A 60 20.37 38.91 -18.94
C LYS A 60 20.13 37.74 -17.99
N ASN A 61 20.22 37.98 -16.68
CA ASN A 61 19.98 36.94 -15.68
C ASN A 61 18.48 36.61 -15.61
N PHE A 62 17.60 37.60 -15.67
CA PHE A 62 16.16 37.39 -15.76
C PHE A 62 15.76 36.50 -16.95
N LEU A 63 16.29 36.77 -18.15
CA LEU A 63 16.05 35.94 -19.34
C LEU A 63 16.58 34.50 -19.19
N LYS A 64 17.74 34.31 -18.55
CA LYS A 64 18.24 32.96 -18.22
C LYS A 64 17.31 32.19 -17.29
N PHE A 65 16.75 32.85 -16.27
CA PHE A 65 15.82 32.24 -15.33
C PHE A 65 14.47 31.94 -15.96
N MET A 66 13.90 32.86 -16.76
CA MET A 66 12.66 32.60 -17.48
C MET A 66 12.83 31.46 -18.50
N GLY A 67 13.94 31.43 -19.24
CA GLY A 67 14.26 30.32 -20.15
C GLY A 67 14.39 28.98 -19.43
N ALA A 68 15.10 28.95 -18.29
CA ALA A 68 15.20 27.75 -17.45
C ALA A 68 13.84 27.32 -16.85
N GLY A 69 13.02 28.28 -16.43
CA GLY A 69 11.66 28.03 -15.92
C GLY A 69 10.73 27.46 -16.98
N ALA A 70 10.78 27.97 -18.22
CA ALA A 70 9.98 27.47 -19.33
C ALA A 70 10.28 25.99 -19.67
N VAL A 71 11.55 25.58 -19.61
CA VAL A 71 11.95 24.17 -19.81
C VAL A 71 11.45 23.28 -18.67
N LEU A 72 11.53 23.74 -17.41
CA LEU A 72 11.03 22.99 -16.26
C LEU A 72 9.50 22.80 -16.28
N VAL A 73 8.75 23.80 -16.76
CA VAL A 73 7.30 23.70 -16.94
C VAL A 73 6.94 22.64 -17.99
N GLN A 74 7.73 22.51 -19.08
CA GLN A 74 7.51 21.43 -20.04
C GLN A 74 7.78 20.04 -19.48
N ALA A 75 8.81 19.89 -18.64
CA ALA A 75 9.06 18.64 -17.93
C ALA A 75 7.95 18.29 -16.92
N ALA A 76 7.28 19.30 -16.35
CA ALA A 76 6.16 19.13 -15.43
C ALA A 76 4.84 18.69 -16.11
N CYS A 77 4.70 18.88 -17.43
CA CYS A 77 3.51 18.46 -18.19
C CYS A 77 3.59 17.00 -18.71
N ARG A 78 4.58 16.21 -18.28
CA ARG A 78 4.67 14.81 -18.70
C ARG A 78 3.66 13.96 -17.94
N ARG A 79 2.69 13.38 -18.65
CA ARG A 79 1.74 12.42 -18.07
C ARG A 79 2.50 11.23 -17.47
N PRO A 80 2.15 10.76 -16.26
CA PRO A 80 2.74 9.56 -15.71
C PRO A 80 2.46 8.39 -16.66
N THR A 81 3.45 7.52 -16.86
CA THR A 81 3.27 6.30 -17.65
C THR A 81 2.45 5.31 -16.84
N GLU A 82 1.21 5.05 -17.25
CA GLU A 82 0.35 4.03 -16.65
C GLU A 82 0.82 2.63 -17.07
N GLN A 83 0.83 1.70 -16.13
CA GLN A 83 1.20 0.31 -16.38
C GLN A 83 -0.07 -0.53 -16.55
N ILE A 84 -0.15 -1.26 -17.66
CA ILE A 84 -1.20 -2.25 -17.90
C ILE A 84 -0.63 -3.61 -17.50
N VAL A 85 -1.12 -4.16 -16.38
CA VAL A 85 -0.67 -5.46 -15.86
C VAL A 85 -1.66 -6.55 -16.30
N PRO A 86 -1.29 -7.46 -17.21
CA PRO A 86 -2.15 -8.57 -17.60
C PRO A 86 -2.19 -9.65 -16.51
N ALA A 87 -3.26 -10.45 -16.51
CA ALA A 87 -3.35 -11.64 -15.68
C ALA A 87 -2.29 -12.68 -16.09
N VAL A 88 -1.62 -13.28 -15.10
CA VAL A 88 -0.61 -14.34 -15.35
C VAL A 88 -1.29 -15.62 -15.86
N ILE A 89 -2.41 -15.99 -15.23
CA ILE A 89 -3.28 -17.09 -15.63
C ILE A 89 -4.69 -16.51 -15.69
N ARG A 90 -5.27 -16.50 -16.89
CA ARG A 90 -6.62 -15.96 -17.11
C ARG A 90 -7.63 -17.11 -17.17
N PRO A 91 -8.67 -17.11 -16.34
CA PRO A 91 -9.77 -18.05 -16.50
C PRO A 91 -10.60 -17.69 -17.75
N PRO A 92 -11.17 -18.67 -18.47
CA PRO A 92 -11.83 -18.43 -19.76
C PRO A 92 -13.04 -17.49 -19.67
N GLU A 93 -13.69 -17.40 -18.51
CA GLU A 93 -14.83 -16.54 -18.25
C GLU A 93 -14.48 -15.05 -18.01
N ASP A 94 -13.20 -14.71 -17.77
CA ASP A 94 -12.80 -13.33 -17.46
C ASP A 94 -12.22 -12.65 -18.71
N ILE A 95 -13.11 -12.09 -19.54
CA ILE A 95 -12.75 -11.33 -20.74
C ILE A 95 -12.54 -9.86 -20.37
N PRO A 96 -11.33 -9.29 -20.53
CA PRO A 96 -11.08 -7.89 -20.18
C PRO A 96 -11.99 -6.93 -20.94
N GLY A 97 -12.69 -6.07 -20.21
CA GLY A 97 -13.63 -5.10 -20.78
C GLY A 97 -15.09 -5.57 -20.79
N GLU A 98 -15.33 -6.86 -20.63
CA GLU A 98 -16.67 -7.42 -20.45
C GLU A 98 -17.00 -7.58 -18.96
N ALA A 99 -18.28 -7.48 -18.63
CA ALA A 99 -18.74 -7.59 -17.25
C ALA A 99 -19.45 -8.92 -17.04
N ASN A 100 -19.12 -9.59 -15.93
CA ASN A 100 -19.73 -10.85 -15.53
C ASN A 100 -20.85 -10.59 -14.52
N TYR A 101 -21.95 -11.31 -14.66
CA TYR A 101 -23.11 -11.20 -13.78
C TYR A 101 -23.26 -12.47 -12.95
N TYR A 102 -23.32 -12.30 -11.63
CA TYR A 102 -23.48 -13.40 -10.68
C TYR A 102 -24.78 -13.24 -9.89
N SER A 103 -25.52 -14.33 -9.78
CA SER A 103 -26.72 -14.42 -8.96
C SER A 103 -26.34 -14.70 -7.51
N THR A 104 -26.80 -13.86 -6.59
CA THR A 104 -26.56 -13.98 -5.14
C THR A 104 -27.83 -13.61 -4.36
N VAL A 105 -27.79 -13.76 -3.04
CA VAL A 105 -28.92 -13.47 -2.15
C VAL A 105 -28.41 -12.65 -0.97
N ALA A 106 -29.15 -11.61 -0.59
CA ALA A 106 -28.88 -10.81 0.59
C ALA A 106 -29.31 -11.54 1.88
N PRO A 107 -28.81 -11.15 3.06
CA PRO A 107 -29.14 -11.81 4.33
C PRO A 107 -30.65 -11.83 4.66
N ASP A 108 -31.41 -10.87 4.15
CA ASP A 108 -32.87 -10.76 4.26
C ASP A 108 -33.65 -11.69 3.31
N GLY A 109 -32.95 -12.42 2.44
CA GLY A 109 -33.54 -13.28 1.42
C GLY A 109 -33.85 -12.57 0.09
N THR A 110 -33.42 -11.31 -0.09
CA THR A 110 -33.60 -10.60 -1.36
C THR A 110 -32.69 -11.17 -2.45
N GLY A 111 -33.28 -11.55 -3.59
CA GLY A 111 -32.53 -12.07 -4.73
C GLY A 111 -31.83 -10.96 -5.50
N LEU A 112 -30.52 -11.11 -5.69
CA LEU A 112 -29.63 -10.10 -6.26
C LEU A 112 -28.87 -10.64 -7.49
N VAL A 113 -28.53 -9.73 -8.39
CA VAL A 113 -27.58 -9.91 -9.50
C VAL A 113 -26.48 -8.88 -9.33
N VAL A 114 -25.25 -9.37 -9.18
CA VAL A 114 -24.06 -8.54 -9.00
C VAL A 114 -23.28 -8.51 -10.30
N ARG A 115 -23.09 -7.30 -10.83
CA ARG A 115 -22.16 -7.04 -11.92
C ARG A 115 -20.75 -6.99 -11.34
N THR A 116 -19.84 -7.67 -12.01
CA THR A 116 -18.42 -7.74 -11.66
C THR A 116 -17.57 -7.38 -12.86
N MET A 117 -16.40 -6.77 -12.61
CA MET A 117 -15.42 -6.45 -13.63
C MET A 117 -14.05 -6.88 -13.13
N ASN A 118 -13.34 -7.71 -13.90
CA ASN A 118 -12.07 -8.33 -13.47
C ASN A 118 -12.20 -8.99 -12.09
N ALA A 119 -13.25 -9.77 -11.88
CA ALA A 119 -13.63 -10.42 -10.61
C ALA A 119 -13.90 -9.48 -9.40
N ARG A 120 -14.12 -8.18 -9.62
CA ARG A 120 -14.46 -7.21 -8.58
C ARG A 120 -15.92 -6.77 -8.71
N PRO A 121 -16.77 -6.95 -7.68
CA PRO A 121 -18.12 -6.40 -7.65
C PRO A 121 -18.12 -4.90 -7.87
N ASN A 122 -18.94 -4.40 -8.80
CA ASN A 122 -19.03 -2.96 -9.06
C ASN A 122 -20.45 -2.41 -8.89
N LYS A 123 -21.48 -3.24 -9.09
CA LYS A 123 -22.87 -2.83 -8.99
C LYS A 123 -23.75 -4.01 -8.56
N ILE A 124 -24.68 -3.73 -7.67
CA ILE A 124 -25.70 -4.67 -7.21
C ILE A 124 -27.05 -4.23 -7.80
N SER A 125 -27.80 -5.19 -8.33
CA SER A 125 -29.15 -5.03 -8.88
C SER A 125 -30.05 -6.18 -8.39
N GLY A 126 -31.37 -6.00 -8.40
CA GLY A 126 -32.29 -7.08 -8.06
C GLY A 126 -32.37 -8.13 -9.16
N ASN A 127 -32.59 -9.41 -8.78
CA ASN A 127 -32.77 -10.50 -9.74
C ASN A 127 -34.23 -10.55 -10.24
N PRO A 128 -34.50 -10.35 -11.54
CA PRO A 128 -35.85 -10.46 -12.11
C PRO A 128 -36.48 -11.85 -11.96
N GLU A 129 -35.66 -12.90 -11.96
CA GLU A 129 -36.11 -14.29 -11.86
C GLU A 129 -36.43 -14.72 -10.42
N HIS A 130 -36.05 -13.91 -9.43
CA HIS A 130 -36.28 -14.26 -8.04
C HIS A 130 -37.77 -14.10 -7.67
N PRO A 131 -38.43 -15.13 -7.10
CA PRO A 131 -39.88 -15.17 -6.95
C PRO A 131 -40.44 -14.08 -6.03
N LEU A 132 -39.68 -13.70 -5.01
CA LEU A 132 -40.10 -12.71 -3.99
C LEU A 132 -39.90 -11.27 -4.47
N THR A 133 -38.73 -10.98 -5.04
CA THR A 133 -38.31 -9.59 -5.29
C THR A 133 -38.52 -9.17 -6.74
N ARG A 134 -38.56 -10.11 -7.69
CA ARG A 134 -38.88 -9.86 -9.11
C ARG A 134 -38.13 -8.65 -9.72
N GLY A 135 -36.86 -8.50 -9.36
CA GLY A 135 -36.00 -7.38 -9.79
C GLY A 135 -35.92 -6.19 -8.83
N GLY A 136 -36.72 -6.18 -7.76
CA GLY A 136 -36.63 -5.20 -6.67
C GLY A 136 -35.35 -5.38 -5.85
N VAL A 137 -34.81 -4.25 -5.39
CA VAL A 137 -33.62 -4.20 -4.53
C VAL A 137 -33.78 -3.06 -3.52
N SER A 138 -33.32 -3.26 -2.28
CA SER A 138 -33.36 -2.21 -1.27
C SER A 138 -32.19 -1.23 -1.42
N SER A 139 -32.33 -0.02 -0.86
CA SER A 139 -31.22 0.93 -0.81
C SER A 139 -30.05 0.41 0.02
N TYR A 140 -30.34 -0.38 1.06
CA TYR A 140 -29.34 -1.03 1.90
C TYR A 140 -28.51 -2.04 1.10
N ASP A 141 -29.15 -2.88 0.29
CA ASP A 141 -28.46 -3.87 -0.54
C ASP A 141 -27.54 -3.22 -1.55
N VAL A 142 -27.99 -2.13 -2.19
CA VAL A 142 -27.14 -1.36 -3.12
C VAL A 142 -25.96 -0.72 -2.39
N ALA A 143 -26.17 -0.21 -1.17
CA ALA A 143 -25.12 0.41 -0.36
C ALA A 143 -24.13 -0.61 0.24
N SER A 144 -24.52 -1.86 0.43
CA SER A 144 -23.69 -2.93 1.02
C SER A 144 -22.36 -3.16 0.28
N ILE A 145 -22.28 -2.77 -0.99
CA ILE A 145 -21.03 -2.81 -1.75
C ILE A 145 -19.95 -1.91 -1.14
N MET A 146 -20.32 -0.82 -0.46
CA MET A 146 -19.38 0.04 0.25
C MET A 146 -18.80 -0.64 1.48
N ASP A 147 -19.58 -1.45 2.21
CA ASP A 147 -19.09 -2.22 3.36
C ASP A 147 -18.01 -3.24 2.93
N LEU A 148 -18.09 -3.76 1.70
CA LEU A 148 -17.07 -4.64 1.14
C LEU A 148 -15.76 -3.88 0.85
N TYR A 149 -15.86 -2.64 0.37
CA TYR A 149 -14.74 -1.78 -0.01
C TYR A 149 -14.26 -0.81 1.08
N ASP A 150 -14.83 -0.89 2.27
CA ASP A 150 -14.50 -0.03 3.40
C ASP A 150 -13.01 -0.19 3.80
N PRO A 151 -12.20 0.89 3.78
CA PRO A 151 -10.80 0.84 4.20
C PRO A 151 -10.59 0.46 5.67
N ASP A 152 -11.58 0.75 6.55
CA ASP A 152 -11.53 0.51 8.00
C ASP A 152 -11.88 -0.93 8.38
N ARG A 153 -12.30 -1.74 7.40
CA ARG A 153 -12.59 -3.16 7.58
C ARG A 153 -11.38 -3.91 8.14
N ILE A 154 -11.63 -4.77 9.13
CA ILE A 154 -10.59 -5.57 9.78
C ILE A 154 -9.94 -6.52 8.77
N ARG A 155 -8.68 -6.25 8.40
CA ARG A 155 -7.93 -7.04 7.39
C ARG A 155 -7.25 -8.29 7.95
N LYS A 156 -6.98 -8.32 9.26
CA LYS A 156 -6.26 -9.42 9.92
C LYS A 156 -6.91 -9.72 11.27
N PRO A 157 -6.92 -11.00 11.71
CA PRO A 157 -7.39 -11.36 13.04
C PRO A 157 -6.64 -10.56 14.12
N ALA A 158 -7.37 -10.13 15.14
CA ALA A 158 -6.83 -9.33 16.22
C ALA A 158 -7.43 -9.77 17.56
N ARG A 159 -6.61 -9.67 18.62
CA ARG A 159 -7.02 -9.79 20.01
C ARG A 159 -7.23 -8.40 20.59
N LEU A 160 -8.25 -8.25 21.42
CA LEU A 160 -8.44 -7.07 22.25
C LEU A 160 -7.90 -7.38 23.65
N ASN A 161 -6.94 -6.59 24.11
CA ASN A 161 -6.47 -6.63 25.48
C ASN A 161 -6.55 -5.21 26.05
N ASN A 162 -7.37 -5.00 27.07
CA ASN A 162 -7.64 -3.69 27.69
C ASN A 162 -7.93 -2.58 26.66
N GLY A 163 -8.80 -2.87 25.68
CA GLY A 163 -9.19 -1.93 24.63
C GLY A 163 -8.16 -1.71 23.51
N LYS A 164 -6.95 -2.28 23.61
CA LYS A 164 -5.93 -2.19 22.55
C LYS A 164 -5.97 -3.43 21.65
N LYS A 165 -6.01 -3.19 20.33
CA LYS A 165 -5.98 -4.23 19.31
C LYS A 165 -4.54 -4.72 19.09
N LYS A 166 -4.27 -5.99 19.36
CA LYS A 166 -3.01 -6.67 19.06
C LYS A 166 -3.24 -7.72 17.96
N ARG A 167 -2.41 -7.73 16.92
CA ARG A 167 -2.52 -8.72 15.83
C ARG A 167 -2.28 -10.13 16.38
N ALA A 168 -3.03 -11.10 15.87
CA ALA A 168 -2.89 -12.51 16.20
C ALA A 168 -3.02 -13.40 14.96
N SER A 169 -2.45 -14.60 15.02
CA SER A 169 -2.62 -15.60 13.97
C SER A 169 -4.02 -16.23 14.06
N ARG A 170 -4.61 -16.54 12.91
CA ARG A 170 -5.90 -17.23 12.82
C ARG A 170 -5.85 -18.59 13.55
N ASP A 171 -4.81 -19.38 13.30
CA ASP A 171 -4.70 -20.74 13.84
C ASP A 171 -4.50 -20.75 15.34
N ALA A 172 -3.77 -19.75 15.86
CA ALA A 172 -3.58 -19.56 17.30
C ALA A 172 -4.89 -19.19 18.03
N ILE A 173 -5.77 -18.43 17.37
CA ILE A 173 -7.10 -18.12 17.93
C ILE A 173 -7.98 -19.38 17.92
N ILE A 174 -7.95 -20.16 16.84
CA ILE A 174 -8.77 -21.37 16.71
C ILE A 174 -8.37 -22.42 17.75
N SER A 175 -7.07 -22.66 17.94
CA SER A 175 -6.59 -23.65 18.91
C SER A 175 -6.93 -23.28 20.37
N GLU A 176 -6.86 -21.99 20.69
CA GLU A 176 -7.24 -21.45 22.00
C GLU A 176 -8.75 -21.61 22.24
N ILE A 177 -9.58 -21.24 21.26
CA ILE A 177 -11.04 -21.43 21.33
C ILE A 177 -11.39 -22.92 21.49
N GLN A 178 -10.72 -23.82 20.77
CA GLN A 178 -10.93 -25.26 20.91
C GLN A 178 -10.56 -25.79 22.30
N ALA A 179 -9.53 -25.23 22.94
CA ALA A 179 -9.16 -25.59 24.30
C ALA A 179 -10.19 -25.11 25.33
N GLU A 180 -10.75 -23.91 25.14
CA GLU A 180 -11.79 -23.34 26.01
C GLU A 180 -13.13 -24.08 25.86
N ILE A 181 -13.55 -24.41 24.64
CA ILE A 181 -14.81 -25.14 24.39
C ILE A 181 -14.83 -26.49 25.12
N LYS A 182 -13.68 -27.17 25.25
CA LYS A 182 -13.58 -28.45 25.97
C LYS A 182 -13.90 -28.33 27.47
N LYS A 183 -13.87 -27.13 28.05
CA LYS A 183 -14.24 -26.89 29.45
C LYS A 183 -15.76 -26.96 29.68
N GLY A 184 -16.56 -26.90 28.60
CA GLY A 184 -17.99 -27.23 28.62
C GLY A 184 -18.94 -26.08 28.98
N ASP A 185 -18.44 -24.86 29.24
CA ASP A 185 -19.28 -23.69 29.49
C ASP A 185 -19.00 -22.61 28.44
N TYR A 186 -19.86 -22.54 27.42
CA TYR A 186 -19.74 -21.56 26.34
C TYR A 186 -21.10 -21.19 25.74
N VAL A 187 -21.19 -19.95 25.26
CA VAL A 187 -22.39 -19.44 24.59
C VAL A 187 -22.03 -18.99 23.18
N LEU A 188 -22.73 -19.52 22.19
CA LEU A 188 -22.68 -19.04 20.82
C LEU A 188 -23.72 -17.93 20.67
N LEU A 189 -23.26 -16.69 20.48
CA LEU A 189 -24.11 -15.54 20.20
C LEU A 189 -24.10 -15.26 18.71
N THR A 190 -25.28 -15.28 18.08
CA THR A 190 -25.41 -14.94 16.65
C THR A 190 -26.48 -13.89 16.44
N GLY A 191 -26.44 -13.21 15.29
CA GLY A 191 -27.61 -12.54 14.76
C GLY A 191 -28.71 -13.55 14.36
N PRO A 192 -29.84 -13.08 13.82
CA PRO A 192 -30.87 -13.95 13.26
C PRO A 192 -30.29 -14.75 12.08
N ILE A 193 -30.47 -16.08 12.11
CA ILE A 193 -29.95 -16.98 11.08
C ILE A 193 -31.12 -17.62 10.32
N ASP A 194 -31.26 -17.24 9.06
CA ASP A 194 -32.32 -17.77 8.17
C ASP A 194 -31.82 -18.87 7.22
N SER A 195 -30.50 -19.09 7.13
CA SER A 195 -29.91 -20.11 6.26
C SER A 195 -30.04 -21.54 6.83
N PRO A 196 -30.56 -22.52 6.08
CA PRO A 196 -30.67 -23.91 6.52
C PRO A 196 -29.31 -24.58 6.73
N THR A 197 -28.30 -24.22 5.94
CA THR A 197 -26.93 -24.76 6.07
C THR A 197 -26.27 -24.27 7.35
N SER A 198 -26.43 -22.98 7.67
CA SER A 198 -25.91 -22.40 8.92
C SER A 198 -26.59 -23.02 10.15
N ARG A 199 -27.92 -23.21 10.11
CA ARG A 199 -28.65 -23.89 11.20
C ARG A 199 -28.21 -25.35 11.38
N LYS A 200 -27.95 -26.07 10.28
CA LYS A 200 -27.39 -27.42 10.36
C LYS A 200 -26.00 -27.41 10.99
N LEU A 201 -25.12 -26.50 10.56
CA LEU A 201 -23.77 -26.38 11.08
C LEU A 201 -23.73 -26.09 12.58
N ILE A 202 -24.62 -25.22 13.08
CA ILE A 202 -24.74 -24.95 14.52
C ILE A 202 -25.21 -26.18 15.29
N ARG A 203 -26.20 -26.93 14.76
CA ARG A 203 -26.67 -28.17 15.38
C ARG A 203 -25.57 -29.23 15.43
N ASP A 204 -24.85 -29.41 14.33
CA ASP A 204 -23.73 -30.36 14.24
C ASP A 204 -22.62 -29.97 15.21
N PHE A 205 -22.33 -28.66 15.34
CA PHE A 205 -21.34 -28.13 16.28
C PHE A 205 -21.73 -28.35 17.75
N LEU A 206 -23.00 -28.11 18.11
CA LEU A 206 -23.51 -28.34 19.48
C LEU A 206 -23.61 -29.84 19.80
N GLY A 207 -23.91 -30.68 18.81
CA GLY A 207 -23.90 -32.14 18.97
C GLY A 207 -22.51 -32.70 19.24
N ALA A 208 -21.47 -32.13 18.61
CA ALA A 208 -20.08 -32.55 18.81
C ALA A 208 -19.48 -32.04 20.14
N ASN A 209 -19.98 -30.92 20.68
CA ASN A 209 -19.43 -30.27 21.87
C ASN A 209 -20.54 -30.04 22.93
N PRO A 210 -20.77 -31.00 23.84
CA PRO A 210 -21.79 -30.84 24.87
C PRO A 210 -21.47 -29.68 25.83
N GLY A 211 -22.51 -29.02 26.35
CA GLY A 211 -22.38 -27.90 27.30
C GLY A 211 -22.57 -26.50 26.71
N GLY A 212 -22.60 -26.37 25.39
CA GLY A 212 -22.87 -25.11 24.70
C GLY A 212 -24.34 -24.72 24.65
N LYS A 213 -24.63 -23.43 24.77
CA LYS A 213 -25.95 -22.85 24.43
C LYS A 213 -25.84 -21.92 23.24
N HIS A 214 -26.78 -22.01 22.29
CA HIS A 214 -26.92 -21.04 21.21
C HIS A 214 -28.01 -20.03 21.56
N VAL A 215 -27.66 -18.74 21.44
CA VAL A 215 -28.57 -17.62 21.66
C VAL A 215 -28.54 -16.73 20.43
N GLU A 216 -29.72 -16.50 19.87
CA GLU A 216 -29.90 -15.53 18.79
C GLU A 216 -30.27 -14.19 19.41
N PHE A 217 -29.53 -13.14 19.04
CA PHE A 217 -29.81 -11.78 19.43
C PHE A 217 -30.24 -10.96 18.23
N ARG A 218 -31.44 -10.41 18.31
CA ARG A 218 -31.97 -9.41 17.39
C ARG A 218 -32.13 -8.12 18.19
N ALA A 219 -31.42 -7.08 17.78
CA ALA A 219 -31.65 -5.75 18.34
C ALA A 219 -33.07 -5.30 17.96
N ASP A 220 -33.82 -4.81 18.95
CA ASP A 220 -35.16 -4.25 18.72
C ASP A 220 -35.02 -2.96 17.91
N PRO A 221 -35.74 -2.77 16.79
CA PRO A 221 -35.70 -1.53 16.02
C PRO A 221 -36.47 -0.43 16.76
N THR A 222 -35.85 0.18 17.77
CA THR A 222 -36.26 1.48 18.31
C THR A 222 -35.45 2.60 17.69
#